data_AF-A0A935W1S2-F1
#
_entry.id   AF-A0A935W1S2-F1
#
_cell.length_a   1.000
_cell.length_b   1.000
_cell.length_c   1.000
_cell.angle_alpha   90.00
_cell.angle_beta   90.00
_cell.angle_gamma   90.00
#
_symmetry.space_group_name_H-M   'P 1'
#
loop_
_entity.id
_entity.type
_entity.pdbx_description
1 polymer ?
#
loop_
_entity_poly.entity_id
_entity_poly.type
_entity_poly.pdbx_seq_one_letter_code
_entity_poly.pdbx_strand_id
1 'polypeptide(L)'
;MPRSTTSIRLPDELVAALDERAAALGMTRSQLIVAAVEQALDDRSSWSPGFLKAIGAQRTDLDQIVDEMMDAIRARRSRSTARDL
;
A
#
# COMPACT_ATOMS: atom_id res chain seq x y z
N MET A 1 -21.20 -0.28 -8.59
CA MET A 1 -20.61 -1.63 -8.53
C MET A 1 -21.68 -2.62 -8.09
N PRO A 2 -21.73 -3.83 -8.64
CA PRO A 2 -22.65 -4.87 -8.18
C PRO A 2 -22.34 -5.22 -6.71
N ARG A 3 -23.39 -5.37 -5.89
CA ARG A 3 -23.25 -5.75 -4.48
C ARG A 3 -23.55 -7.25 -4.35
N SER A 4 -22.59 -8.01 -3.84
CA SER A 4 -22.79 -9.41 -3.43
C SER A 4 -23.05 -9.49 -1.93
N THR A 5 -24.01 -10.31 -1.52
CA THR A 5 -24.32 -10.54 -0.09
C THR A 5 -23.49 -11.71 0.44
N THR A 6 -22.80 -11.50 1.54
CA THR A 6 -22.04 -12.53 2.27
C THR A 6 -22.61 -12.68 3.67
N SER A 7 -22.84 -13.92 4.12
CA SER A 7 -23.27 -14.21 5.50
C SER A 7 -22.08 -14.65 6.33
N ILE A 8 -21.89 -14.02 7.50
CA ILE A 8 -20.86 -14.34 8.47
C ILE A 8 -21.49 -14.50 9.85
N ARG A 9 -20.94 -15.41 10.67
CA ARG A 9 -21.32 -15.49 12.08
C ARG A 9 -20.39 -14.59 12.89
N LEU A 10 -20.99 -13.76 13.74
CA LEU A 10 -20.29 -12.90 14.68
C LEU A 10 -20.73 -13.31 16.11
N PRO A 11 -19.84 -13.22 17.11
CA PRO A 11 -20.23 -13.36 18.50
C PRO A 11 -21.29 -12.31 18.89
N ASP A 12 -22.19 -12.66 19.80
CA ASP A 12 -23.30 -11.79 20.21
C ASP A 12 -22.77 -10.49 20.84
N GLU A 13 -21.69 -10.57 21.64
CA GLU A 13 -21.08 -9.37 22.21
C GLU A 13 -20.55 -8.39 21.15
N LEU A 14 -20.06 -8.91 20.02
CA LEU A 14 -19.55 -8.09 18.93
C LEU A 14 -20.69 -7.45 18.14
N VAL A 15 -21.81 -8.16 17.97
CA VAL A 15 -23.01 -7.59 17.34
C VAL A 15 -23.55 -6.42 18.16
N ALA A 16 -23.63 -6.58 19.48
CA ALA A 16 -24.07 -5.52 20.38
C ALA A 16 -23.16 -4.29 20.31
N ALA A 17 -21.84 -4.49 20.35
CA ALA A 17 -20.86 -3.40 20.23
C ALA A 17 -20.94 -2.67 18.87
N LEU A 18 -21.18 -3.40 17.78
CA LEU A 18 -21.36 -2.83 16.45
C LEU A 18 -22.64 -1.98 16.38
N ASP A 19 -23.72 -2.42 17.02
CA ASP A 19 -24.99 -1.67 17.05
C ASP A 19 -24.87 -0.37 17.83
N GLU A 20 -24.27 -0.42 19.02
CA GLU A 20 -24.02 0.77 19.84
C GLU A 20 -23.16 1.78 19.08
N ARG A 21 -22.08 1.32 18.46
CA ARG A 21 -21.17 2.17 17.69
C ARG A 21 -21.85 2.75 16.44
N ALA A 22 -22.64 1.95 15.74
CA ALA A 22 -23.34 2.40 14.54
C ALA A 22 -24.39 3.46 14.90
N ALA A 23 -25.15 3.26 15.98
CA ALA A 23 -26.11 4.24 16.49
C ALA A 23 -25.44 5.56 16.87
N ALA A 24 -24.30 5.51 17.58
CA ALA A 24 -23.53 6.70 17.96
C ALA A 24 -23.01 7.49 16.74
N LEU A 25 -22.80 6.82 15.61
CA LEU A 25 -22.31 7.43 14.36
C LEU A 25 -23.44 7.75 13.36
N GLY A 26 -24.71 7.46 13.68
CA GLY A 26 -25.83 7.62 12.75
C GLY A 26 -25.75 6.70 11.52
N MET A 27 -25.07 5.56 11.65
CA MET A 27 -24.87 4.57 10.59
C MET A 27 -25.71 3.32 10.85
N THR A 28 -25.98 2.57 9.78
CA THR A 28 -26.43 1.17 9.91
C THR A 28 -25.23 0.27 10.26
N ARG A 29 -25.49 -0.85 10.92
CA ARG A 29 -24.48 -1.88 11.20
C ARG A 29 -23.68 -2.27 9.95
N SER A 30 -24.36 -2.48 8.83
CA SER A 30 -23.70 -2.85 7.56
C SER A 30 -22.77 -1.75 7.04
N GLN A 31 -23.15 -0.48 7.16
CA GLN A 31 -22.27 0.64 6.78
C GLN A 31 -21.02 0.69 7.66
N LEU A 32 -21.19 0.51 8.98
CA LEU A 32 -20.05 0.44 9.91
C LEU A 32 -19.12 -0.73 9.58
N ILE A 33 -19.67 -1.92 9.33
CA ILE A 33 -18.88 -3.11 8.97
C ILE A 33 -18.10 -2.85 7.67
N VAL A 34 -18.74 -2.30 6.64
CA VAL A 34 -18.06 -1.99 5.36
C VAL A 34 -16.92 -1.00 5.60
N ALA A 35 -17.17 0.11 6.29
CA ALA A 35 -16.14 1.13 6.55
C ALA A 35 -14.95 0.55 7.34
N ALA A 36 -15.21 -0.27 8.35
CA ALA A 36 -14.15 -0.92 9.14
C ALA A 36 -13.35 -1.92 8.30
N VAL A 37 -14.00 -2.66 7.40
CA VAL A 37 -13.32 -3.59 6.50
C VAL A 37 -12.49 -2.84 5.46
N GLU A 38 -13.03 -1.77 4.86
CA GLU A 38 -12.30 -0.90 3.93
C GLU A 38 -11.05 -0.34 4.60
N GLN A 39 -11.18 0.23 5.79
CA GLN A 39 -10.04 0.73 6.58
C GLN A 39 -9.01 -0.37 6.86
N ALA A 40 -9.45 -1.57 7.27
CA ALA A 40 -8.55 -2.68 7.54
C ALA A 40 -7.88 -3.26 6.29
N LEU A 41 -8.43 -3.01 5.10
CA LEU A 41 -7.82 -3.37 3.82
C LEU A 41 -6.85 -2.29 3.34
N ASP A 42 -7.17 -1.02 3.57
CA ASP A 42 -6.28 0.12 3.30
C ASP A 42 -5.06 0.12 4.22
N ASP A 43 -5.21 -0.30 5.48
CA ASP A 43 -4.09 -0.53 6.41
C ASP A 43 -3.18 -1.69 5.96
N ARG A 44 -3.64 -2.58 5.06
CA ARG A 44 -2.79 -3.58 4.36
C ARG A 44 -2.10 -3.02 3.10
N SER A 45 -2.02 -1.70 2.95
CA SER A 45 -1.05 -1.06 2.05
C SER A 45 0.41 -1.34 2.43
N SER A 46 0.68 -2.11 3.49
CA SER A 46 1.95 -2.83 3.67
C SER A 46 2.25 -3.65 2.42
N TRP A 47 3.41 -3.41 1.83
CA TRP A 47 3.88 -4.04 0.60
C TRP A 47 3.57 -5.53 0.55
N SER A 48 2.98 -5.97 -0.57
CA SER A 48 2.61 -7.38 -0.73
C SER A 48 3.84 -8.29 -0.59
N PRO A 49 3.70 -9.52 -0.07
CA PRO A 49 4.82 -10.46 0.02
C PRO A 49 5.53 -10.70 -1.32
N GLY A 50 4.79 -10.63 -2.44
CA GLY A 50 5.36 -10.71 -3.79
C GLY A 50 6.22 -9.49 -4.14
N PHE A 51 5.81 -8.29 -3.73
CA PHE A 51 6.61 -7.08 -3.89
C PHE A 51 7.89 -7.11 -3.04
N LEU A 52 7.77 -7.54 -1.76
CA LEU A 52 8.93 -7.73 -0.88
C LEU A 52 9.94 -8.76 -1.45
N LYS A 53 9.42 -9.82 -2.06
CA LYS A 53 10.24 -10.82 -2.74
C LYS A 53 10.91 -10.25 -3.99
N ALA A 54 10.25 -9.34 -4.72
CA ALA A 54 10.81 -8.70 -5.90
C ALA A 54 11.95 -7.72 -5.56
N ILE A 55 11.85 -6.96 -4.46
CA ILE A 55 12.91 -6.04 -4.02
C ILE A 55 14.10 -6.76 -3.35
N GLY A 56 13.86 -7.92 -2.71
CA GLY A 56 14.92 -8.73 -2.11
C GLY A 56 15.63 -9.65 -3.12
N ALA A 57 15.12 -9.77 -4.34
CA ALA A 57 15.75 -10.57 -5.38
C ALA A 57 17.01 -9.86 -5.89
N GLN A 58 18.17 -10.47 -5.66
CA GLN A 58 19.44 -9.97 -6.17
C GLN A 58 19.44 -10.07 -7.69
N ARG A 59 19.45 -8.92 -8.36
CA ARG A 59 19.41 -8.80 -9.82
C ARG A 59 20.79 -8.38 -10.32
N THR A 60 21.56 -9.34 -10.81
CA THR A 60 22.93 -9.14 -11.31
C THR A 60 22.99 -8.21 -12.53
N ASP A 61 21.87 -7.99 -13.22
CA ASP A 61 21.75 -7.07 -14.34
C ASP A 61 21.63 -5.59 -13.91
N LEU A 62 21.29 -5.31 -12.66
CA LEU A 62 21.14 -3.94 -12.17
C LEU A 62 22.48 -3.25 -11.90
N ASP A 63 23.51 -4.00 -11.50
CA ASP A 63 24.80 -3.42 -11.12
C ASP A 63 25.44 -2.69 -12.31
N GLN A 64 25.44 -3.31 -13.49
CA GLN A 64 25.97 -2.71 -14.71
C GLN A 64 25.17 -1.48 -15.17
N ILE A 65 23.85 -1.51 -15.01
CA ILE A 65 22.96 -0.39 -15.37
C ILE A 65 23.18 0.80 -14.42
N VAL A 66 23.38 0.52 -13.12
CA VAL A 66 23.66 1.55 -12.11
C VAL A 66 25.02 2.21 -12.38
N ASP A 67 26.04 1.43 -12.71
CA ASP A 67 27.36 1.95 -13.06
C ASP A 67 27.29 2.86 -14.30
N GLU A 68 26.61 2.41 -15.36
CA GLU A 68 26.41 3.22 -16.58
C GLU A 68 25.65 4.52 -16.29
N MET A 69 24.60 4.47 -15.46
CA MET A 69 23.85 5.64 -15.03
C MET A 69 24.73 6.61 -14.23
N MET A 70 25.55 6.11 -13.30
CA MET A 70 26.43 6.93 -12.46
C MET A 70 27.53 7.59 -13.29
N ASP A 71 28.08 6.90 -14.28
CA ASP A 71 29.05 7.46 -15.21
C ASP A 71 28.45 8.55 -16.10
N ALA A 72 27.21 8.36 -16.58
CA ALA A 72 26.49 9.40 -17.30
C ALA A 72 26.26 10.66 -16.43
N ILE A 73 25.91 10.49 -15.15
CA ILE A 73 25.74 11.60 -14.19
C ILE A 73 27.09 12.32 -13.95
N ARG A 74 28.18 11.58 -13.71
CA ARG A 74 29.52 12.14 -13.51
C ARG A 74 29.97 12.93 -14.74
N ALA A 75 29.83 12.35 -15.93
CA ALA A 75 30.16 13.00 -17.20
C ALA A 75 29.32 14.27 -17.47
N ARG A 76 28.07 14.31 -17.00
CA ARG A 76 27.25 15.52 -17.07
C ARG A 76 27.75 16.60 -16.10
N ARG A 77 28.15 16.24 -14.88
CA ARG A 77 28.68 17.19 -13.89
C ARG A 77 30.04 17.78 -14.30
N SER A 78 30.95 16.97 -14.85
CA SER A 78 32.26 17.44 -15.32
C SER A 78 32.17 18.38 -16.53
N ARG A 79 31.17 18.20 -17.39
CA ARG A 79 30.87 19.14 -18.49
C ARG A 79 30.30 20.47 -18.02
N SER A 80 29.67 20.52 -16.84
CA SER A 80 29.18 21.76 -16.24
C SER A 80 30.31 22.64 -15.71
N THR A 81 31.41 22.03 -15.24
CA THR A 81 32.58 22.74 -14.70
C THR A 81 33.54 23.23 -15.79
N ALA A 82 33.53 22.60 -16.97
CA ALA A 82 34.32 23.05 -18.13
C ALA A 82 33.68 24.19 -18.93
N ARG A 83 32.45 24.62 -18.58
CA ARG A 83 31.72 25.70 -19.27
C ARG A 83 31.78 27.04 -18.52
N ASP A 84 32.30 27.03 -17.29
CA ASP A 84 32.50 28.19 -16.42
C ASP A 84 34.00 28.57 -16.25
N LEU A 85 34.88 28.04 -17.12
CA LEU A 85 36.25 28.50 -17.34
C LEU A 85 36.40 28.93 -18.81
#